data_AF-A0A183L3X4-F1
#
_entry.id   AF-A0A183L3X4-F1
#
_cell.length_a   1.000
_cell.length_b   1.000
_cell.length_c   1.000
_cell.angle_alpha   90.00
_cell.angle_beta   90.00
_cell.angle_gamma   90.00
#
_symmetry.space_group_name_H-M   'P 1'
#
loop_
_entity.id
_entity.type
_entity.pdbx_description
1 polymer ?
#
loop_
_entity_poly.entity_id
_entity_poly.type
_entity_poly.pdbx_seq_one_letter_code
_entity_poly.pdbx_strand_id
1 'polypeptide(L)'
;MFSRGANVFRFGISFRSFLTSSKHSPKVAVLGASGGIGQPLSLLLKQSPLISQLSLYDIAHVKGVAADLSHIETQAQVTAHLGPGELAECLSGANVVIIPAGMPRKPGMTRDDLFNTNASIVAELIDSCAKNCPKAMICIITNPVNSTVPIAAEILKRHNVYDPKRLFGVTTLDVVRSNTFIAQAKDLAVRKVSCPVIGGHSGITILPVISQCSPHVSFPQVEYTTFMCNFILNKIFIQRYHRVHNMKNKFHE
;
A
#
# COMPACT_ATOMS: atom_id res chain seq x y z
N MET A 1 -43.24 66.85 17.31
CA MET A 1 -43.91 65.95 16.34
C MET A 1 -43.10 64.67 16.24
N PHE A 2 -43.74 63.55 16.54
CA PHE A 2 -43.20 62.20 16.42
C PHE A 2 -42.95 61.82 14.95
N SER A 3 -41.83 61.13 14.68
CA SER A 3 -41.75 59.95 13.80
C SER A 3 -40.33 59.37 13.90
N ARG A 4 -40.11 58.24 14.60
CA ARG A 4 -39.95 56.88 14.05
C ARG A 4 -39.01 56.85 12.82
N GLY A 5 -37.90 56.13 12.75
CA GLY A 5 -37.34 55.03 13.55
C GLY A 5 -36.55 54.14 12.58
N ALA A 6 -35.30 53.78 12.90
CA ALA A 6 -34.60 52.64 12.32
C ALA A 6 -33.42 52.27 13.23
N ASN A 7 -33.67 51.39 14.19
CA ASN A 7 -32.61 50.69 14.93
C ASN A 7 -31.94 49.70 13.96
N VAL A 8 -30.75 50.04 13.47
CA VAL A 8 -29.89 49.07 12.80
C VAL A 8 -29.21 48.23 13.89
N PHE A 9 -29.83 47.10 14.23
CA PHE A 9 -29.18 46.06 15.01
C PHE A 9 -27.96 45.55 14.24
N ARG A 10 -26.76 45.96 14.67
CA ARG A 10 -25.50 45.38 14.22
C ARG A 10 -25.36 44.02 14.88
N PHE A 11 -25.86 42.97 14.22
CA PHE A 11 -25.55 41.59 14.60
C PHE A 11 -24.04 41.38 14.39
N GLY A 12 -23.27 41.47 15.48
CA GLY A 12 -21.91 40.99 15.51
C GLY A 12 -21.92 39.48 15.33
N ILE A 13 -21.75 39.00 14.10
CA ILE A 13 -21.43 37.60 13.85
C ILE A 13 -19.99 37.42 14.35
N SER A 14 -19.85 37.03 15.61
CA SER A 14 -18.62 36.48 16.13
C SER A 14 -18.35 35.18 15.36
N PHE A 15 -17.53 35.24 14.32
CA PHE A 15 -16.91 34.05 13.75
C PHE A 15 -16.09 33.40 14.85
N ARG A 16 -16.66 32.39 15.52
CA ARG A 16 -15.85 31.40 16.22
C ARG A 16 -15.05 30.68 15.15
N SER A 17 -13.81 31.12 14.96
CA SER A 17 -12.80 30.29 14.33
C SER A 17 -12.70 29.04 15.20
N PHE A 18 -13.34 27.96 14.77
CA PHE A 18 -12.98 26.64 15.24
C PHE A 18 -11.54 26.44 14.76
N LEU A 19 -10.59 26.68 15.66
CA LEU A 19 -9.22 26.20 15.51
C LEU A 19 -9.35 24.71 15.24
N THR A 20 -9.09 24.30 14.00
CA THR A 20 -8.87 22.90 13.69
C THR A 20 -7.74 22.47 14.61
N SER A 21 -7.96 21.42 15.42
CA SER A 21 -6.88 20.83 16.23
C SER A 21 -5.64 20.74 15.37
N SER A 22 -4.45 21.03 15.93
CA SER A 22 -3.19 21.06 15.18
C SER A 22 -3.19 19.96 14.12
N LYS A 23 -2.90 20.32 12.87
CA LYS A 23 -2.71 19.33 11.80
C LYS A 23 -1.58 18.42 12.26
N HIS A 24 -1.90 17.33 12.95
CA HIS A 24 -0.93 16.32 13.30
C HIS A 24 -0.66 15.59 11.99
N SER A 25 0.28 16.14 11.24
CA SER A 25 0.71 15.55 9.99
C SER A 25 1.35 14.19 10.31
N PRO A 26 0.94 13.12 9.60
CA PRO A 26 1.29 11.76 9.98
C PRO A 26 2.78 11.48 9.83
N LYS A 27 3.33 10.77 10.83
CA LYS A 27 4.60 10.07 10.75
C LYS A 27 4.37 8.69 10.12
N VAL A 28 5.10 8.39 9.05
CA VAL A 28 5.09 7.10 8.36
C VAL A 28 6.45 6.43 8.56
N ALA A 29 6.45 5.17 8.99
CA ALA A 29 7.64 4.33 9.07
C ALA A 29 7.63 3.28 7.95
N VAL A 30 8.77 3.08 7.28
CA VAL A 30 8.97 2.03 6.27
C VAL A 30 10.03 1.06 6.79
N LEU A 31 9.64 -0.19 7.05
CA LEU A 31 10.53 -1.25 7.54
C LEU A 31 10.97 -2.14 6.37
N GLY A 32 12.25 -2.09 6.01
CA GLY A 32 12.78 -2.67 4.77
C GLY A 32 12.95 -1.62 3.66
N ALA A 33 13.30 -0.39 4.04
CA ALA A 33 13.37 0.76 3.16
C ALA A 33 14.47 0.69 2.09
N SER A 34 15.51 -0.13 2.29
CA SER A 34 16.61 -0.30 1.33
C SER A 34 16.34 -1.37 0.27
N GLY A 35 15.27 -2.17 0.44
CA GLY A 35 14.91 -3.23 -0.49
C GLY A 35 14.34 -2.72 -1.82
N GLY A 36 14.17 -3.64 -2.78
CA GLY A 36 13.67 -3.30 -4.12
C GLY A 36 12.25 -2.69 -4.17
N ILE A 37 11.41 -2.99 -3.16
CA ILE A 37 10.12 -2.30 -2.96
C ILE A 37 10.30 -1.05 -2.09
N GLY A 38 11.13 -1.15 -1.04
CA GLY A 38 11.32 -0.11 -0.04
C GLY A 38 11.79 1.22 -0.62
N GLN A 39 12.77 1.21 -1.52
CA GLN A 39 13.32 2.44 -2.10
C GLN A 39 12.28 3.22 -2.93
N PRO A 40 11.65 2.64 -3.97
CA PRO A 40 10.65 3.36 -4.75
C PRO A 40 9.40 3.71 -3.93
N LEU A 41 9.01 2.86 -2.96
CA LEU A 41 7.92 3.19 -2.02
C LEU A 41 8.27 4.45 -1.21
N SER A 42 9.48 4.51 -0.66
CA SER A 42 9.95 5.64 0.16
C SER A 42 10.03 6.93 -0.67
N LEU A 43 10.43 6.83 -1.94
CA LEU A 43 10.39 7.96 -2.89
C LEU A 43 8.97 8.50 -3.08
N LEU A 44 8.00 7.62 -3.36
CA LEU A 44 6.61 8.04 -3.54
C LEU A 44 6.00 8.63 -2.26
N LEU A 45 6.36 8.09 -1.09
CA LEU A 45 5.93 8.63 0.20
C LEU A 45 6.53 10.02 0.47
N LYS A 46 7.82 10.23 0.18
CA LYS A 46 8.48 11.54 0.31
C LYS A 46 7.82 12.61 -0.56
N GLN A 47 7.24 12.25 -1.70
CA GLN A 47 6.51 13.18 -2.57
C GLN A 47 5.10 13.53 -2.08
N SER A 48 4.56 12.82 -1.09
CA SER A 48 3.20 13.02 -0.63
C SER A 48 3.05 14.26 0.26
N PRO A 49 2.15 15.21 -0.06
CA PRO A 49 1.86 16.37 0.80
C PRO A 49 1.06 15.98 2.06
N LEU A 50 0.71 14.69 2.22
CA LEU A 50 0.03 14.19 3.40
C LEU A 50 1.01 13.81 4.51
N ILE A 51 2.30 13.65 4.23
CA ILE A 51 3.30 13.13 5.17
C ILE A 51 4.19 14.27 5.65
N SER A 52 4.47 14.33 6.96
CA SER A 52 5.46 15.28 7.53
C SER A 52 6.73 14.62 8.01
N GLN A 53 6.68 13.34 8.38
CA GLN A 53 7.84 12.59 8.85
C GLN A 53 7.85 11.22 8.19
N LEU A 54 8.98 10.87 7.59
CA LEU A 54 9.23 9.60 6.96
C LEU A 54 10.44 8.95 7.62
N SER A 55 10.20 7.94 8.46
CA SER A 55 11.26 7.17 9.11
C SER A 55 11.54 5.90 8.32
N LEU A 56 12.79 5.75 7.91
CA LEU A 56 13.25 4.64 7.10
C LEU A 56 14.07 3.70 7.97
N TYR A 57 13.67 2.44 8.02
CA TYR A 57 14.39 1.40 8.73
C TYR A 57 14.87 0.32 7.77
N ASP A 58 16.12 -0.11 7.96
CA ASP A 58 16.65 -1.33 7.33
C ASP A 58 17.85 -1.86 8.13
N ILE A 59 18.25 -3.09 7.87
CA ILE A 59 19.47 -3.68 8.44
C ILE A 59 20.74 -3.25 7.68
N ALA A 60 20.59 -2.72 6.47
CA ALA A 60 21.70 -2.27 5.63
C ALA A 60 21.31 -1.06 4.76
N HIS A 61 22.31 -0.25 4.40
CA HIS A 61 22.24 0.83 3.38
C HIS A 61 21.24 1.99 3.62
N VAL A 62 20.42 1.96 4.66
CA VAL A 62 19.32 2.92 4.87
C VAL A 62 19.77 4.37 5.04
N LYS A 63 20.97 4.60 5.59
CA LYS A 63 21.56 5.94 5.74
C LYS A 63 21.76 6.62 4.39
N GLY A 64 22.20 5.86 3.37
CA GLY A 64 22.34 6.35 2.00
C GLY A 64 20.99 6.65 1.35
N VAL A 65 20.02 5.75 1.52
CA VAL A 65 18.65 5.94 1.00
C VAL A 65 18.00 7.20 1.60
N ALA A 66 18.14 7.41 2.90
CA ALA A 66 17.60 8.59 3.57
C ALA A 66 18.29 9.88 3.14
N ALA A 67 19.62 9.86 2.96
CA ALA A 67 20.37 11.01 2.47
C ALA A 67 19.97 11.40 1.04
N ASP A 68 19.70 10.43 0.18
CA ASP A 68 19.21 10.68 -1.18
C ASP A 68 17.81 11.32 -1.14
N LEU A 69 16.89 10.73 -0.38
CA LEU A 69 15.51 11.22 -0.27
C LEU A 69 15.38 12.56 0.46
N SER A 70 16.30 12.91 1.37
CA SER A 70 16.23 14.16 2.13
C SER A 70 16.46 15.40 1.26
N HIS A 71 17.13 15.26 0.12
CA HIS A 71 17.37 16.35 -0.83
C HIS A 71 16.15 16.74 -1.66
N ILE A 72 15.09 15.92 -1.66
CA ILE A 72 13.85 16.22 -2.39
C ILE A 72 13.12 17.38 -1.68
N GLU A 73 12.79 18.43 -2.44
CA GLU A 73 12.16 19.68 -2.00
C GLU A 73 10.67 19.55 -1.60
N THR A 74 10.37 18.65 -0.68
CA THR A 74 9.03 18.44 -0.12
C THR A 74 9.05 18.53 1.40
N GLN A 75 7.89 18.78 2.01
CA GLN A 75 7.78 19.03 3.45
C GLN A 75 8.23 17.86 4.36
N ALA A 76 8.17 16.61 3.89
CA ALA A 76 8.38 15.46 4.75
C ALA A 76 9.85 15.36 5.19
N GLN A 77 10.10 15.40 6.49
CA GLN A 77 11.44 15.16 7.04
C GLN A 77 11.78 13.67 7.00
N VAL A 78 12.97 13.33 6.52
CA VAL A 78 13.41 11.93 6.38
C VAL A 78 14.43 11.61 7.46
N THR A 79 14.26 10.49 8.16
CA THR A 79 15.21 9.98 9.16
C THR A 79 15.61 8.55 8.83
N ALA A 80 16.88 8.19 9.05
CA ALA A 80 17.39 6.83 8.84
C ALA A 80 17.56 6.10 10.17
N HIS A 81 17.22 4.82 10.20
CA HIS A 81 17.34 3.94 11.36
C HIS A 81 17.96 2.60 10.94
N LEU A 82 19.21 2.35 11.30
CA LEU A 82 20.02 1.22 10.87
C LEU A 82 20.11 0.14 11.96
N GLY A 83 19.56 -1.04 11.64
CA GLY A 83 19.69 -2.24 12.45
C GLY A 83 18.88 -2.22 13.76
N PRO A 84 18.82 -3.36 14.48
CA PRO A 84 17.84 -3.57 15.55
C PRO A 84 17.86 -2.54 16.68
N GLY A 85 19.02 -1.93 16.96
CA GLY A 85 19.18 -0.91 18.00
C GLY A 85 18.42 0.39 17.73
N GLU A 86 18.17 0.73 16.46
CA GLU A 86 17.50 1.96 16.04
C GLU A 86 16.01 1.73 15.68
N LEU A 87 15.53 0.47 15.70
CA LEU A 87 14.15 0.14 15.31
C LEU A 87 13.09 0.79 16.20
N ALA A 88 13.33 0.85 17.51
CA ALA A 88 12.37 1.47 18.45
C ALA A 88 12.20 2.97 18.17
N GLU A 89 13.30 3.67 17.87
CA GLU A 89 13.30 5.09 17.52
C GLU A 89 12.57 5.34 16.19
N CYS A 90 12.79 4.48 15.20
CA CYS A 90 12.07 4.51 13.93
C CYS A 90 10.54 4.50 14.14
N LEU A 91 10.07 3.63 15.04
CA LEU A 91 8.65 3.38 15.26
C LEU A 91 8.00 4.39 16.20
N SER A 92 8.75 5.01 17.09
CA SER A 92 8.20 5.94 18.10
C SER A 92 7.35 7.04 17.45
N GLY A 93 6.08 7.14 17.85
CA GLY A 93 5.14 8.12 17.31
C GLY A 93 4.65 7.87 15.87
N ALA A 94 4.95 6.71 15.26
CA ALA A 94 4.46 6.37 13.92
C ALA A 94 2.93 6.25 13.91
N ASN A 95 2.28 6.86 12.92
CA ASN A 95 0.85 6.73 12.66
C ASN A 95 0.55 5.60 11.67
N VAL A 96 1.47 5.36 10.73
CA VAL A 96 1.41 4.28 9.75
C VAL A 96 2.77 3.60 9.70
N VAL A 97 2.77 2.27 9.71
CA VAL A 97 3.97 1.43 9.53
C VAL A 97 3.75 0.55 8.31
N ILE A 98 4.65 0.65 7.33
CA ILE A 98 4.58 -0.13 6.10
C ILE A 98 5.75 -1.11 6.10
N ILE A 99 5.46 -2.39 5.91
CA ILE A 99 6.44 -3.48 6.04
C ILE A 99 6.61 -4.19 4.68
N PRO A 100 7.48 -3.65 3.80
CA PRO A 100 7.99 -4.37 2.63
C PRO A 100 9.16 -5.31 2.96
N ALA A 101 9.73 -5.26 4.17
CA ALA A 101 10.86 -6.09 4.59
C ALA A 101 10.59 -7.58 4.34
N GLY A 102 11.52 -8.23 3.66
CA GLY A 102 11.44 -9.65 3.36
C GLY A 102 12.48 -10.03 2.33
N MET A 103 12.79 -11.32 2.29
CA MET A 103 13.70 -11.86 1.30
C MET A 103 12.94 -12.10 -0.01
N PRO A 104 13.48 -11.68 -1.18
CA PRO A 104 12.97 -12.16 -2.44
C PRO A 104 13.33 -13.64 -2.59
N ARG A 105 12.50 -14.37 -3.35
CA ARG A 105 12.80 -15.77 -3.66
C ARG A 105 14.11 -15.86 -4.43
N LYS A 106 15.10 -16.56 -3.88
CA LYS A 106 16.36 -16.86 -4.56
C LYS A 106 16.27 -18.21 -5.31
N PRO A 107 17.02 -18.40 -6.41
CA PRO A 107 17.18 -19.72 -7.01
C PRO A 107 17.61 -20.74 -5.95
N GLY A 108 16.99 -21.92 -5.94
CA GLY A 108 17.25 -22.98 -4.97
C GLY A 108 16.47 -22.89 -3.64
N MET A 109 15.83 -21.75 -3.34
CA MET A 109 14.99 -21.62 -2.13
C MET A 109 13.61 -22.28 -2.33
N THR A 110 13.23 -23.16 -1.41
CA THR A 110 11.88 -23.76 -1.41
C THR A 110 10.83 -22.73 -1.03
N ARG A 111 9.54 -23.06 -1.23
CA ARG A 111 8.45 -22.19 -0.76
C ARG A 111 8.43 -22.09 0.76
N ASP A 112 8.74 -23.18 1.44
CA ASP A 112 8.71 -23.27 2.90
C ASP A 112 9.87 -22.49 3.52
N ASP A 113 11.08 -22.54 2.93
CA ASP A 113 12.22 -21.74 3.38
C ASP A 113 11.92 -20.24 3.32
N LEU A 114 11.32 -19.82 2.20
CA LEU A 114 10.92 -18.43 2.01
C LEU A 114 9.86 -18.00 3.03
N PHE A 115 8.86 -18.87 3.26
CA PHE A 115 7.84 -18.63 4.27
C PHE A 115 8.44 -18.50 5.66
N ASN A 116 9.27 -19.45 6.09
CA ASN A 116 9.89 -19.45 7.42
C ASN A 116 10.76 -18.20 7.63
N THR A 117 11.56 -17.84 6.63
CA THR A 117 12.42 -16.63 6.70
C THR A 117 11.58 -15.37 6.87
N ASN A 118 10.56 -15.19 6.02
CA ASN A 118 9.74 -13.98 6.05
C ASN A 118 8.80 -13.95 7.26
N ALA A 119 8.35 -15.11 7.75
CA ALA A 119 7.57 -15.23 8.98
C ALA A 119 8.37 -14.72 10.18
N SER A 120 9.64 -15.11 10.31
CA SER A 120 10.52 -14.62 11.39
C SER A 120 10.74 -13.11 11.30
N ILE A 121 11.03 -12.59 10.10
CA ILE A 121 11.20 -11.14 9.89
C ILE A 121 9.94 -10.36 10.29
N VAL A 122 8.76 -10.78 9.82
CA VAL A 122 7.51 -10.13 10.19
C VAL A 122 7.27 -10.24 11.68
N ALA A 123 7.59 -11.38 12.29
CA ALA A 123 7.35 -11.58 13.70
C ALA A 123 8.15 -10.60 14.57
N GLU A 124 9.44 -10.43 14.28
CA GLU A 124 10.32 -9.48 14.99
C GLU A 124 9.87 -8.03 14.80
N LEU A 125 9.53 -7.64 13.57
CA LEU A 125 9.11 -6.26 13.29
C LEU A 125 7.76 -5.93 13.95
N ILE A 126 6.81 -6.86 13.94
CA ILE A 126 5.51 -6.68 14.58
C ILE A 126 5.63 -6.67 16.11
N ASP A 127 6.50 -7.49 16.69
CA ASP A 127 6.80 -7.45 18.12
C ASP A 127 7.30 -6.06 18.53
N SER A 128 8.19 -5.45 17.72
CA SER A 128 8.64 -4.08 17.95
C SER A 128 7.53 -3.04 17.73
N CYS A 129 6.67 -3.21 16.74
CA CYS A 129 5.50 -2.34 16.52
C CYS A 129 4.54 -2.37 17.72
N ALA A 130 4.29 -3.56 18.27
CA ALA A 130 3.42 -3.74 19.43
C ALA A 130 3.93 -2.98 20.66
N LYS A 131 5.25 -2.95 20.85
CA LYS A 131 5.92 -2.26 21.97
C LYS A 131 6.00 -0.74 21.78
N ASN A 132 6.31 -0.28 20.56
CA ASN A 132 6.72 1.11 20.32
C ASN A 132 5.64 1.98 19.66
N CYS A 133 4.70 1.38 18.91
CA CYS A 133 3.64 2.10 18.22
C CYS A 133 2.33 1.28 18.11
N PRO A 134 1.75 0.80 19.23
CA PRO A 134 0.61 -0.12 19.21
C PRO A 134 -0.66 0.43 18.55
N LYS A 135 -0.75 1.76 18.37
CA LYS A 135 -1.89 2.43 17.73
C LYS A 135 -1.67 2.73 16.25
N ALA A 136 -0.51 2.41 15.68
CA ALA A 136 -0.23 2.66 14.27
C ALA A 136 -1.11 1.78 13.36
N MET A 137 -1.42 2.26 12.16
CA MET A 137 -1.92 1.40 11.08
C MET A 137 -0.75 0.60 10.53
N ILE A 138 -0.83 -0.73 10.59
CA ILE A 138 0.22 -1.64 10.14
C ILE A 138 -0.17 -2.20 8.78
N CYS A 139 0.65 -1.94 7.77
CA CYS A 139 0.46 -2.36 6.38
C CYS A 139 1.53 -3.38 5.98
N ILE A 140 1.15 -4.66 5.92
CA ILE A 140 2.05 -5.76 5.59
C ILE A 140 2.06 -5.98 4.08
N ILE A 141 3.24 -5.81 3.48
CA ILE A 141 3.52 -6.15 2.08
C ILE A 141 4.29 -7.48 2.00
N THR A 142 5.01 -7.85 3.05
CA THR A 142 5.83 -9.06 3.12
C THR A 142 5.06 -10.31 2.72
N ASN A 143 5.54 -10.98 1.67
CA ASN A 143 4.96 -12.21 1.19
C ASN A 143 5.40 -13.42 2.04
N PRO A 144 4.54 -14.44 2.22
CA PRO A 144 3.17 -14.52 1.70
C PRO A 144 2.15 -13.79 2.60
N VAL A 145 1.44 -12.79 2.05
CA VAL A 145 0.49 -11.93 2.81
C VAL A 145 -0.60 -12.76 3.51
N ASN A 146 -1.07 -13.83 2.86
CA ASN A 146 -2.10 -14.74 3.40
C ASN A 146 -1.70 -15.37 4.74
N SER A 147 -0.39 -15.46 5.04
CA SER A 147 0.12 -16.06 6.27
C SER A 147 0.78 -15.04 7.20
N THR A 148 1.45 -14.02 6.66
CA THR A 148 2.11 -12.98 7.46
C THR A 148 1.13 -12.09 8.21
N VAL A 149 -0.07 -11.84 7.66
CA VAL A 149 -1.13 -11.08 8.35
C VAL A 149 -1.65 -11.84 9.59
N PRO A 150 -2.05 -13.13 9.50
CA PRO A 150 -2.37 -13.92 10.69
C PRO A 150 -1.25 -13.96 11.73
N ILE A 151 0.02 -14.12 11.32
CA ILE A 151 1.17 -14.10 12.23
C ILE A 151 1.23 -12.77 13.01
N ALA A 152 1.09 -11.64 12.30
CA ALA A 152 1.08 -10.33 12.92
C ALA A 152 -0.08 -10.16 13.92
N ALA A 153 -1.28 -10.63 13.56
CA ALA A 153 -2.44 -10.60 14.44
C ALA A 153 -2.17 -11.35 15.75
N GLU A 154 -1.61 -12.56 15.68
CA GLU A 154 -1.31 -13.36 16.88
C GLU A 154 -0.22 -12.74 17.76
N ILE A 155 0.75 -12.04 17.19
CA ILE A 155 1.76 -11.31 17.97
C ILE A 155 1.11 -10.11 18.68
N LEU A 156 0.31 -9.32 17.97
CA LEU A 156 -0.39 -8.19 18.56
C LEU A 156 -1.35 -8.62 19.68
N LYS A 157 -2.00 -9.79 19.54
CA LYS A 157 -2.84 -10.39 20.60
C LYS A 157 -2.01 -10.77 21.83
N ARG A 158 -0.83 -11.37 21.65
CA ARG A 158 0.09 -11.70 22.76
C ARG A 158 0.54 -10.47 23.55
N HIS A 159 0.66 -9.32 22.88
CA HIS A 159 0.94 -8.02 23.51
C HIS A 159 -0.31 -7.30 24.03
N ASN A 160 -1.51 -7.87 23.87
CA ASN A 160 -2.79 -7.28 24.25
C ASN A 160 -3.07 -5.90 23.60
N VAL A 161 -2.59 -5.70 22.36
CA VAL A 161 -2.74 -4.45 21.59
C VAL A 161 -3.38 -4.65 20.20
N TYR A 162 -3.92 -5.85 19.94
CA TYR A 162 -4.56 -6.16 18.66
C TYR A 162 -5.83 -5.34 18.44
N ASP A 163 -5.82 -4.51 17.40
CA ASP A 163 -6.99 -3.84 16.85
C ASP A 163 -7.19 -4.32 15.39
N PRO A 164 -8.24 -5.10 15.09
CA PRO A 164 -8.47 -5.60 13.73
C PRO A 164 -8.73 -4.47 12.71
N LYS A 165 -9.04 -3.24 13.15
CA LYS A 165 -9.23 -2.08 12.28
C LYS A 165 -7.91 -1.42 11.88
N ARG A 166 -6.76 -1.90 12.37
CA ARG A 166 -5.44 -1.30 12.17
C ARG A 166 -4.41 -2.22 11.54
N LEU A 167 -4.75 -3.48 11.28
CA LEU A 167 -3.86 -4.44 10.63
C LEU A 167 -4.35 -4.72 9.21
N PHE A 168 -3.49 -4.46 8.22
CA PHE A 168 -3.83 -4.57 6.81
C PHE A 168 -2.81 -5.42 6.07
N GLY A 169 -3.29 -6.44 5.35
CA GLY A 169 -2.54 -7.06 4.26
C GLY A 169 -2.71 -6.23 3.00
N VAL A 170 -1.60 -5.76 2.42
CA VAL A 170 -1.65 -4.88 1.24
C VAL A 170 -1.86 -5.71 -0.03
N THR A 171 -3.10 -5.77 -0.51
CA THR A 171 -3.48 -6.47 -1.76
C THR A 171 -3.74 -5.53 -2.93
N THR A 172 -3.48 -4.22 -2.76
CA THR A 172 -3.77 -3.17 -3.74
C THR A 172 -3.15 -3.44 -5.12
N LEU A 173 -2.02 -4.16 -5.18
CA LEU A 173 -1.40 -4.54 -6.45
C LEU A 173 -2.32 -5.41 -7.32
N ASP A 174 -3.14 -6.27 -6.72
CA ASP A 174 -4.08 -7.11 -7.46
C ASP A 174 -5.21 -6.28 -8.08
N VAL A 175 -5.67 -5.25 -7.37
CA VAL A 175 -6.63 -4.27 -7.89
C VAL A 175 -6.01 -3.47 -9.04
N VAL A 176 -4.79 -2.98 -8.88
CA VAL A 176 -4.06 -2.25 -9.94
C VAL A 176 -3.89 -3.11 -11.19
N ARG A 177 -3.51 -4.39 -11.03
CA ARG A 177 -3.42 -5.35 -12.13
C ARG A 177 -4.77 -5.60 -12.79
N SER A 178 -5.82 -5.80 -11.99
CA SER A 178 -7.17 -6.05 -12.50
C SER A 178 -7.66 -4.89 -13.36
N ASN A 179 -7.54 -3.66 -12.85
CA ASN A 179 -7.92 -2.46 -13.58
C ASN A 179 -7.13 -2.31 -14.89
N THR A 180 -5.82 -2.58 -14.85
CA THR A 180 -4.95 -2.50 -16.03
C THR A 180 -5.35 -3.52 -17.09
N PHE A 181 -5.56 -4.78 -16.71
CA PHE A 181 -5.86 -5.83 -17.68
C PHE A 181 -7.28 -5.72 -18.23
N ILE A 182 -8.26 -5.33 -17.41
CA ILE A 182 -9.62 -5.03 -17.89
C ILE A 182 -9.60 -3.87 -18.87
N ALA A 183 -8.89 -2.80 -18.53
CA ALA A 183 -8.75 -1.64 -19.40
C ALA A 183 -8.14 -2.02 -20.76
N GLN A 184 -7.07 -2.82 -20.77
CA GLN A 184 -6.45 -3.32 -22.00
C GLN A 184 -7.39 -4.21 -22.81
N ALA A 185 -8.10 -5.13 -22.15
CA ALA A 185 -8.97 -6.07 -22.85
C ALA A 185 -10.24 -5.44 -23.43
N LYS A 186 -10.66 -4.28 -22.89
CA LYS A 186 -11.87 -3.55 -23.29
C LYS A 186 -11.59 -2.18 -23.93
N ASP A 187 -10.34 -1.88 -24.20
CA ASP A 187 -9.89 -0.59 -24.75
C ASP A 187 -10.43 0.61 -23.98
N LEU A 188 -10.31 0.56 -22.65
CA LEU A 188 -10.76 1.61 -21.75
C LEU A 188 -9.58 2.42 -21.21
N ALA A 189 -9.84 3.67 -20.84
CA ALA A 189 -8.90 4.45 -20.06
C ALA A 189 -8.72 3.82 -18.67
N VAL A 190 -7.53 3.30 -18.36
CA VAL A 190 -7.23 2.58 -17.09
C VAL A 190 -7.60 3.38 -15.84
N ARG A 191 -7.44 4.71 -15.86
CA ARG A 191 -7.81 5.60 -14.74
C ARG A 191 -9.31 5.63 -14.44
N LYS A 192 -10.15 5.18 -15.36
CA LYS A 192 -11.62 5.10 -15.21
C LYS A 192 -12.09 3.70 -14.83
N VAL A 193 -11.21 2.71 -14.79
CA VAL A 193 -11.56 1.32 -14.44
C VAL A 193 -11.35 1.10 -12.95
N SER A 194 -12.36 0.55 -12.29
CA SER A 194 -12.33 0.14 -10.88
C SER A 194 -13.02 -1.21 -10.73
N CYS A 195 -12.23 -2.26 -10.59
CA CYS A 195 -12.67 -3.62 -10.34
C CYS A 195 -12.29 -4.04 -8.91
N PRO A 196 -13.26 -4.37 -8.04
CA PRO A 196 -12.96 -4.96 -6.74
C PRO A 196 -12.22 -6.29 -6.90
N VAL A 197 -11.28 -6.57 -5.99
CA VAL A 197 -10.60 -7.86 -5.88
C VAL A 197 -10.72 -8.32 -4.43
N ILE A 198 -11.17 -9.56 -4.23
CA ILE A 198 -11.42 -10.16 -2.92
C ILE A 198 -10.65 -11.47 -2.75
N GLY A 199 -10.70 -12.06 -1.54
CA GLY A 199 -10.03 -13.30 -1.21
C GLY A 199 -8.68 -13.07 -0.54
N GLY A 200 -7.60 -13.55 -1.15
CA GLY A 200 -6.22 -13.41 -0.69
C GLY A 200 -5.28 -12.86 -1.75
N HIS A 201 -3.96 -13.02 -1.53
CA HIS A 201 -2.86 -12.51 -2.36
C HIS A 201 -1.96 -13.62 -2.91
N SER A 202 -2.50 -14.82 -3.17
CA SER A 202 -1.71 -15.95 -3.70
C SER A 202 -2.51 -16.81 -4.67
N GLY A 203 -2.08 -16.82 -5.94
CA GLY A 203 -2.63 -17.69 -6.97
C GLY A 203 -4.16 -17.63 -7.05
N ILE A 204 -4.81 -18.78 -6.88
CA ILE A 204 -6.27 -18.94 -6.97
C ILE A 204 -7.05 -18.22 -5.86
N THR A 205 -6.38 -17.73 -4.81
CA THR A 205 -7.05 -16.98 -3.75
C THR A 205 -7.40 -15.56 -4.18
N ILE A 206 -6.80 -15.05 -5.26
CA ILE A 206 -7.03 -13.70 -5.76
C ILE A 206 -8.24 -13.70 -6.70
N LEU A 207 -9.32 -13.02 -6.32
CA LEU A 207 -10.60 -13.09 -7.04
C LEU A 207 -11.09 -11.70 -7.49
N PRO A 208 -10.84 -11.30 -8.76
CA PRO A 208 -11.45 -10.11 -9.34
C PRO A 208 -12.95 -10.27 -9.53
N VAL A 209 -13.73 -9.37 -8.95
CA VAL A 209 -15.19 -9.37 -9.02
C VAL A 209 -15.64 -8.54 -10.23
N ILE A 210 -15.44 -9.09 -11.43
CA ILE A 210 -15.70 -8.37 -12.70
C ILE A 210 -17.15 -7.89 -12.80
N SER A 211 -18.09 -8.64 -12.24
CA SER A 211 -19.51 -8.24 -12.18
C SER A 211 -19.76 -6.92 -11.43
N GLN A 212 -18.81 -6.45 -10.61
CA GLN A 212 -18.87 -5.18 -9.89
C GLN A 212 -17.88 -4.14 -10.44
N CYS A 213 -17.31 -4.38 -11.63
CA CYS A 213 -16.41 -3.44 -12.27
C CYS A 213 -17.17 -2.17 -12.71
N SER A 214 -16.53 -1.02 -12.52
CA SER A 214 -16.97 0.27 -13.06
C SER A 214 -15.92 0.80 -14.05
N PRO A 215 -16.28 1.14 -15.30
CA PRO A 215 -17.59 0.93 -15.92
C PRO A 215 -17.94 -0.55 -16.03
N HIS A 216 -19.23 -0.86 -16.20
CA HIS A 216 -19.68 -2.24 -16.40
C HIS A 216 -19.02 -2.86 -17.63
N VAL A 217 -18.43 -4.05 -17.46
CA VAL A 217 -17.78 -4.81 -18.53
C VAL A 217 -18.28 -6.26 -18.51
N SER A 218 -18.47 -6.85 -19.69
CA SER A 218 -18.80 -8.27 -19.84
C SER A 218 -17.72 -8.98 -20.65
N PHE A 219 -17.39 -10.21 -20.27
CA PHE A 219 -16.49 -11.08 -21.02
C PHE A 219 -17.23 -12.35 -21.44
N PRO A 220 -17.14 -12.78 -22.71
CA PRO A 220 -17.53 -14.14 -23.10
C PRO A 220 -16.79 -15.17 -22.25
N GLN A 221 -17.42 -16.32 -21.98
CA GLN A 221 -16.90 -17.34 -21.05
C GLN A 221 -15.45 -17.78 -21.34
N VAL A 222 -15.09 -17.89 -22.62
CA VAL A 222 -13.74 -18.27 -23.07
C VAL A 222 -12.71 -17.17 -22.76
N GLU A 223 -13.08 -15.90 -22.98
CA GLU A 223 -12.23 -14.75 -22.64
C GLU A 223 -12.11 -14.59 -21.13
N TYR A 224 -13.18 -14.83 -20.38
CA TYR A 224 -13.17 -14.80 -18.91
C TYR A 224 -12.17 -15.83 -18.35
N THR A 225 -12.22 -17.06 -18.86
CA THR A 225 -11.32 -18.14 -18.43
C THR A 225 -9.87 -17.80 -18.75
N THR A 226 -9.62 -17.27 -19.96
CA THR A 226 -8.29 -16.83 -20.39
C THR A 226 -7.77 -15.67 -19.53
N PHE A 227 -8.63 -14.69 -19.24
CA PHE A 227 -8.32 -13.55 -18.38
C PHE A 227 -7.97 -14.01 -16.96
N MET A 228 -8.78 -14.88 -16.36
CA MET A 228 -8.52 -15.45 -15.03
C MET A 228 -7.22 -16.26 -14.98
N CYS A 229 -6.95 -17.10 -15.98
CA CYS A 229 -5.69 -17.84 -16.06
C CYS A 229 -4.48 -16.89 -16.14
N ASN A 230 -4.55 -15.83 -16.96
CA ASN A 230 -3.45 -14.88 -17.10
C ASN A 230 -3.24 -14.04 -15.84
N PHE A 231 -4.33 -13.65 -15.18
CA PHE A 231 -4.32 -12.91 -13.92
C PHE A 231 -3.67 -13.74 -12.80
N ILE A 232 -4.08 -15.00 -12.62
CA ILE A 232 -3.55 -15.92 -11.61
C ILE A 232 -2.10 -16.29 -11.88
N LEU A 233 -1.73 -16.53 -13.15
CA LEU A 233 -0.38 -16.94 -13.52
C LEU A 233 0.62 -15.78 -13.56
N ASN A 234 0.19 -14.56 -13.25
CA ASN A 234 1.02 -13.36 -13.28
C ASN A 234 1.72 -13.20 -14.65
N LYS A 235 1.08 -13.69 -15.72
CA LYS A 235 1.61 -13.58 -17.07
C LYS A 235 1.34 -12.17 -17.53
N ILE A 236 2.36 -11.35 -17.37
CA ILE A 236 2.51 -10.06 -18.04
C ILE A 236 2.02 -10.23 -19.49
N PHE A 237 0.88 -9.64 -19.81
CA PHE A 237 0.21 -9.76 -21.10
C PHE A 237 0.97 -9.03 -22.23
N ILE A 238 2.12 -8.42 -21.92
CA ILE A 238 2.88 -7.50 -22.80
C ILE A 238 3.39 -8.18 -24.09
N GLN A 239 3.54 -9.51 -24.16
CA GLN A 239 4.10 -10.15 -25.37
C GLN A 239 3.17 -11.03 -26.20
N ARG A 240 1.98 -11.45 -25.71
CA ARG A 240 1.16 -12.43 -26.45
C ARG A 240 -0.03 -11.86 -27.20
N TYR A 241 -0.63 -10.75 -26.75
CA TYR A 241 -1.77 -10.17 -27.47
C TYR A 241 -1.36 -9.58 -28.83
N HIS A 242 -0.23 -8.85 -28.88
CA HIS A 242 0.31 -8.35 -30.14
C HIS A 242 0.68 -9.47 -31.12
N ARG A 243 1.07 -10.66 -30.63
CA ARG A 243 1.46 -11.78 -31.51
C ARG A 243 0.25 -12.49 -32.12
N VAL A 244 -0.87 -12.58 -31.41
CA VAL A 244 -2.10 -13.20 -31.93
C VAL A 244 -2.85 -12.25 -32.86
N HIS A 245 -2.88 -10.94 -32.56
CA HIS A 245 -3.55 -9.98 -33.44
C HIS A 245 -2.78 -9.69 -34.73
N ASN A 246 -1.44 -9.65 -34.69
CA ASN A 246 -0.61 -9.54 -35.91
C ASN A 246 -0.54 -10.83 -36.75
N MET A 247 -0.94 -11.98 -36.21
CA MET A 247 -1.08 -13.20 -37.02
C MET A 247 -2.40 -13.22 -37.80
N LYS A 248 -3.49 -12.62 -37.30
CA LYS A 248 -4.75 -12.54 -38.07
C LYS A 248 -4.66 -11.58 -39.26
N ASN A 249 -3.82 -10.55 -39.20
CA ASN A 249 -3.63 -9.61 -40.31
C ASN A 249 -2.56 -10.07 -41.33
N LYS A 250 -1.90 -11.22 -41.12
CA LYS A 250 -0.91 -11.78 -42.06
C LYS A 250 -1.44 -12.93 -42.95
N PHE A 251 -2.73 -13.24 -42.85
CA PHE A 251 -3.39 -14.24 -43.70
C PHE A 251 -4.42 -13.63 -44.68
N HIS A 252 -4.40 -12.30 -44.85
CA HIS A 252 -5.27 -11.56 -45.78
C HIS A 252 -4.52 -10.62 -46.74
N GLU A 253 -3.22 -10.83 -46.93
CA GLU A 253 -2.43 -10.33 -48.08
C GLU A 253 -1.76 -11.54 -48.74
#